data_AF-A0AAN0M1I1-F1
#
_entry.id   AF-A0AAN0M1I1-F1
#
_cell.length_a   1.000
_cell.length_b   1.000
_cell.length_c   1.000
_cell.angle_alpha   90.00
_cell.angle_beta   90.00
_cell.angle_gamma   90.00
#
_symmetry.space_group_name_H-M   'P 1'
#
loop_
_entity.id
_entity.type
_entity.pdbx_description
1 polymer ?
#
loop_
_entity_poly.entity_id
_entity_poly.type
_entity_poly.pdbx_seq_one_letter_code
_entity_poly.pdbx_strand_id
1 'polypeptide(L)' 'MHSWIEVSGLPLKSFFNTSGIMYRELNLKDKLPTLTDDEAIDLLATSGRLVKRPILIHDNTILVGFRESDYLELFAK' A
#
# COMPACT_ATOMS: atom_id res chain seq x y z
N MET A 1 3.13 -9.77 -0.48
CA MET A 1 2.16 -8.68 -0.69
C MET A 1 0.72 -9.17 -0.58
N HIS A 2 0.35 -10.26 -1.26
CA HIS A 2 -0.97 -10.91 -1.15
C HIS A 2 -1.51 -11.02 0.29
N SER A 3 -0.78 -11.68 1.20
CA SER A 3 -1.17 -11.79 2.62
C SER A 3 -1.34 -10.43 3.32
N TRP A 4 -0.57 -9.40 2.94
CA TRP A 4 -0.67 -8.09 3.58
C TRP A 4 -1.95 -7.36 3.19
N ILE A 5 -2.35 -7.49 1.92
CA ILE A 5 -3.59 -6.91 1.40
C ILE A 5 -4.78 -7.58 2.11
N GLU A 6 -4.76 -8.90 2.21
CA GLU A 6 -5.80 -9.68 2.89
C GLU A 6 -5.92 -9.31 4.37
N VAL A 7 -4.80 -9.28 5.11
CA VAL A 7 -4.78 -8.95 6.54
C VAL A 7 -5.15 -7.50 6.82
N SER A 8 -4.73 -6.56 5.96
CA SER A 8 -5.07 -5.13 6.14
C SER A 8 -6.52 -4.81 5.81
N GLY A 9 -7.20 -5.63 5.00
CA GLY A 9 -8.52 -5.32 4.43
C GLY A 9 -8.53 -4.07 3.53
N LEU A 10 -7.37 -3.55 3.15
CA LEU A 10 -7.24 -2.36 2.32
C LEU A 10 -7.15 -2.73 0.84
N PRO A 11 -7.71 -1.91 -0.07
CA PRO A 11 -7.54 -2.13 -1.50
C PRO A 11 -6.05 -2.01 -1.89
N LEU A 12 -5.59 -2.81 -2.85
CA LEU A 12 -4.21 -2.82 -3.35
C LEU A 12 -3.69 -1.41 -3.71
N LYS A 13 -4.55 -0.55 -4.27
CA LYS A 13 -4.23 0.85 -4.59
C LYS A 13 -3.71 1.66 -3.38
N SER A 14 -4.16 1.35 -2.16
CA SER A 14 -3.72 2.02 -0.93
C SER A 14 -2.24 1.80 -0.61
N PHE A 15 -1.65 0.72 -1.12
CA PHE A 15 -0.23 0.39 -0.97
C PHE A 15 0.66 1.19 -1.91
N PHE A 16 0.11 1.89 -2.90
CA PHE A 16 0.87 2.75 -3.79
C PHE A 16 1.12 4.14 -3.21
N ASN A 17 2.33 4.65 -3.41
CA ASN A 17 2.72 6.03 -3.17
C ASN A 17 2.14 6.92 -4.27
N THR A 18 0.84 7.22 -4.19
CA THR A 18 0.08 7.99 -5.19
C THR A 18 0.60 9.43 -5.38
N SER A 19 1.29 9.99 -4.38
CA SER A 19 1.92 11.31 -4.45
C SER A 19 3.36 11.27 -5.01
N GLY A 20 3.94 10.08 -5.17
CA GLY A 20 5.33 9.90 -5.60
C GLY A 20 5.56 10.26 -7.07
N ILE A 21 6.75 10.76 -7.38
CA ILE A 21 7.18 11.08 -8.75
C ILE A 21 7.05 9.85 -9.67
N MET A 22 7.52 8.69 -9.21
CA MET A 22 7.46 7.43 -9.96
C MET A 22 6.02 7.02 -10.32
N TYR A 23 5.05 7.25 -9.43
CA TYR A 23 3.64 6.95 -9.71
C TYR A 23 3.09 7.81 -10.85
N ARG A 24 3.51 9.08 -10.91
CA ARG A 24 3.12 10.03 -11.96
C ARG A 24 3.84 9.75 -13.27
N GLU A 25 5.16 9.50 -13.24
CA GLU A 25 5.97 9.21 -14.42
C GLU A 25 5.52 7.94 -15.16
N LEU A 26 5.18 6.89 -14.41
CA LEU A 26 4.69 5.63 -14.98
C LEU A 26 3.20 5.70 -15.40
N ASN A 27 2.53 6.83 -15.14
CA ASN A 27 1.12 7.05 -15.42
C ASN A 27 0.21 5.99 -14.74
N LEU A 28 0.54 5.62 -13.50
CA LEU A 28 -0.12 4.52 -12.79
C LEU A 28 -1.57 4.80 -12.42
N LYS A 29 -1.97 6.08 -12.38
CA LYS A 29 -3.37 6.45 -12.14
C LYS A 29 -4.30 5.82 -13.18
N ASP A 30 -3.88 5.81 -14.43
CA ASP A 30 -4.67 5.35 -15.57
C ASP A 30 -4.43 3.87 -15.87
N LYS A 31 -3.24 3.35 -15.56
CA LYS A 31 -2.89 1.92 -15.75
C LYS A 31 -3.38 1.00 -14.64
N LEU A 32 -3.37 1.41 -13.37
CA LEU A 32 -3.74 0.52 -12.26
C LEU A 32 -5.14 -0.10 -12.40
N PRO A 33 -6.17 0.62 -12.89
CA PRO A 33 -7.50 0.02 -13.10
C PRO A 33 -7.54 -1.05 -14.19
N THR A 34 -6.54 -1.11 -15.08
CA THR A 34 -6.48 -2.08 -16.18
C THR A 34 -5.56 -3.26 -15.89
N LEU A 35 -4.74 -3.16 -14.83
CA LEU A 35 -3.85 -4.23 -14.41
C LEU A 35 -4.60 -5.25 -13.57
N THR A 36 -4.15 -6.49 -13.64
CA THR A 36 -4.54 -7.52 -12.68
C THR A 36 -3.87 -7.26 -11.32
N ASP A 37 -4.43 -7.86 -10.26
CA ASP A 37 -3.87 -7.73 -8.92
C ASP A 37 -2.42 -8.24 -8.85
N ASP A 38 -2.11 -9.35 -9.54
CA ASP A 38 -0.75 -9.88 -9.61
C ASP A 38 0.23 -8.93 -10.31
N GLU A 39 -0.15 -8.35 -11.45
CA GLU A 39 0.71 -7.39 -12.16
C GLU A 39 0.97 -6.12 -11.32
N ALA A 40 -0.04 -5.63 -10.60
CA ALA A 40 0.11 -4.49 -9.72
C ALA A 40 0.97 -4.83 -8.47
N ILE A 41 0.89 -6.07 -7.97
CA ILE A 41 1.78 -6.55 -6.90
C ILE A 41 3.22 -6.66 -7.38
N ASP A 42 3.45 -7.23 -8.57
CA ASP A 42 4.78 -7.31 -9.17
C ASP A 42 5.35 -5.90 -9.35
N LEU A 43 4.53 -4.94 -9.79
CA LEU A 43 4.94 -3.55 -9.90
C LEU A 43 5.39 -2.96 -8.55
N LEU A 44 4.68 -3.23 -7.45
CA LEU A 44 5.12 -2.82 -6.11
C LEU A 44 6.46 -3.48 -5.71
N ALA A 45 6.68 -4.73 -6.13
CA ALA A 45 7.93 -5.45 -5.88
C ALA A 45 9.12 -4.91 -6.69
N THR A 46 8.89 -4.29 -7.86
CA THR A 46 9.97 -3.72 -8.68
C THR A 46 10.68 -2.54 -8.03
N SER A 47 9.98 -1.72 -7.22
CA SER A 47 10.58 -0.55 -6.59
C SER A 47 9.88 -0.12 -5.30
N GLY A 48 10.64 -0.08 -4.20
CA GLY A 48 10.18 0.47 -2.92
C GLY A 48 9.76 1.94 -2.97
N ARG A 49 10.07 2.69 -4.05
CA ARG A 49 9.60 4.07 -4.26
C ARG A 49 8.11 4.15 -4.57
N LEU A 50 7.55 3.08 -5.12
CA LEU A 50 6.12 2.94 -5.40
C LEU A 50 5.32 2.56 -4.17
N VAL A 51 5.95 2.11 -3.09
CA VAL A 51 5.28 1.68 -1.88
C VAL A 51 4.95 2.89 -0.99
N LYS A 52 3.71 2.97 -0.52
CA LYS A 52 3.25 3.99 0.44
C LYS A 52 3.94 3.76 1.79
N ARG A 53 4.35 4.83 2.46
CA ARG A 53 5.12 4.80 3.70
C ARG A 53 4.50 5.71 4.76
N PRO A 54 4.59 5.38 6.06
CA PRO A 54 5.11 4.14 6.63
C PRO A 54 4.19 2.92 6.38
N ILE A 55 4.72 1.70 6.47
CA ILE A 55 3.91 0.48 6.63
C ILE A 55 4.24 -0.05 8.02
N LEU A 56 3.22 -0.17 8.87
CA LEU A 56 3.36 -0.72 10.21
C LEU A 56 2.79 -2.13 10.22
N ILE A 57 3.56 -3.06 10.76
CA ILE A 57 3.16 -4.46 10.93
C ILE A 57 3.26 -4.74 12.43
N HIS A 58 2.15 -5.13 13.03
CA HIS A 58 2.06 -5.44 14.46
C HIS A 58 1.11 -6.62 14.64
N ASP A 59 1.64 -7.76 15.11
CA ASP A 59 0.91 -9.03 15.22
C ASP A 59 0.10 -9.37 13.95
N ASN A 60 -1.23 -9.30 14.03
CA ASN A 60 -2.18 -9.57 12.94
C ASN A 60 -2.76 -8.29 12.33
N THR A 61 -2.11 -7.14 12.51
CA THR A 61 -2.56 -5.84 12.02
C THR A 61 -1.51 -5.22 11.10
N ILE A 62 -1.97 -4.74 9.94
CA ILE A 62 -1.14 -4.03 8.97
C ILE A 62 -1.77 -2.67 8.69
N LEU A 63 -1.04 -1.61 9.01
CA LEU A 63 -1.43 -0.24 8.71
C LEU A 63 -0.58 0.32 7.57
N VAL A 64 -1.23 0.98 6.62
CA VAL A 64 -0.57 1.53 5.43
C VAL A 64 -0.72 3.05 5.40
N GLY A 65 0.40 3.74 5.55
CA GLY A 65 0.47 5.17 5.83
C GLY A 65 0.33 5.47 7.31
N PHE A 66 0.29 6.76 7.62
CA PHE A 66 0.03 7.24 8.97
C PHE A 66 -1.39 7.79 9.06
N ARG A 67 -2.15 7.26 10.01
CA ARG A 67 -3.42 7.81 10.45
C ARG A 67 -3.45 7.74 11.96
N GLU A 68 -3.61 8.89 12.61
CA GLU A 68 -3.52 9.01 14.06
C GLU A 68 -4.52 8.09 14.78
N SER A 69 -5.78 8.03 14.33
CA SER A 69 -6.80 7.15 14.90
C SER A 69 -6.35 5.69 14.94
N ASP A 70 -5.85 5.16 13.82
CA ASP A 70 -5.52 3.75 13.67
C ASP A 70 -4.30 3.39 14.53
N TYR A 71 -3.35 4.31 14.65
CA TYR A 71 -2.17 4.13 15.49
C TYR A 71 -2.54 4.22 16.98
N LEU A 72 -3.41 5.16 17.36
CA LEU A 72 -3.91 5.24 18.73
C LEU A 72 -4.67 3.97 19.10
N GLU A 73 -5.57 3.46 18.26
CA GLU A 73 -6.28 2.20 18.54
C GLU A 73 -5.34 1.00 18.70
N LEU A 74 -4.26 0.96 17.92
CA LEU A 74 -3.27 -0.11 17.99
C LEU A 74 -2.40 -0.04 19.25
N PHE A 75 -1.96 1.16 19.65
CA PHE A 75 -1.06 1.38 20.78
C PHE A 75 -1.77 1.77 22.09
N ALA A 76 -3.08 1.97 22.10
CA ALA A 76 -3.86 2.27 23.30
C ALA A 76 -4.13 1.02 24.17
N LYS A 77 -3.55 -0.13 23.82
CA LYS A 77 -3.55 -1.35 24.64
C LYS A 77 -2.30 -1.46 25.49
#